data_AF-A0A7U7L9R3-F1
#
_entry.id   AF-A0A7U7L9R3-F1
#
_cell.length_a   1.000
_cell.length_b   1.000
_cell.length_c   1.000
_cell.angle_alpha   90.00
_cell.angle_beta   90.00
_cell.angle_gamma   90.00
#
_symmetry.space_group_name_H-M   'P 1'
#
loop_
_entity.id
_entity.type
_entity.pdbx_description
1 polymer ?
#
loop_
_entity_poly.entity_id
_entity_poly.type
_entity_poly.pdbx_seq_one_letter_code
_entity_poly.pdbx_strand_id
1 'polypeptide(L)'
;MKEQQVLFGISPFNSRFSDVYLENMLDWGFDNYDKVDILHPHEEARYLLMGCGDNENKAKKKSRKEFYRAERIIHNYISKNGCTLS
;
A
#
# COMPACT_ATOMS: atom_id res chain seq x y z
N MET A 1 25.42 1.39 -15.21
CA MET A 1 24.29 0.43 -15.23
C MET A 1 23.01 1.23 -15.06
N LYS A 2 21.87 0.77 -15.58
CA LYS A 2 20.58 1.39 -15.24
C LYS A 2 20.19 0.93 -13.83
N GLU A 3 19.75 1.86 -13.00
CA GLU A 3 19.12 1.52 -11.71
C GLU A 3 17.89 0.64 -11.97
N GLN A 4 17.73 -0.41 -11.17
CA GLN A 4 16.57 -1.29 -11.23
C GLN A 4 15.50 -0.78 -10.27
N GLN A 5 14.28 -0.63 -10.79
CA GLN A 5 13.16 -0.08 -10.06
C GLN A 5 11.97 -1.04 -10.07
N VAL A 6 11.25 -1.10 -8.95
CA VAL A 6 9.99 -1.83 -8.83
C VAL A 6 8.88 -0.91 -8.33
N LEU A 7 7.67 -1.08 -8.87
CA LEU A 7 6.45 -0.41 -8.42
C LEU A 7 5.47 -1.46 -7.89
N PHE A 8 5.19 -1.43 -6.59
CA PHE A 8 4.20 -2.32 -5.98
C PHE A 8 2.80 -1.68 -5.97
N GLY A 9 1.84 -2.34 -6.61
CA GLY A 9 0.43 -2.01 -6.49
C GLY A 9 -0.21 -2.64 -5.26
N ILE A 10 -0.76 -1.84 -4.35
CA ILE A 10 -1.48 -2.30 -3.15
C ILE A 10 -2.97 -2.05 -3.31
N SER A 11 -3.79 -3.10 -3.15
CA SER A 11 -5.26 -2.96 -3.15
C SER A 11 -5.82 -2.96 -1.72
N PRO A 12 -6.58 -1.93 -1.28
CA PRO A 12 -7.03 -1.74 0.10
C PRO A 12 -8.06 -2.77 0.60
N PHE A 13 -8.67 -3.56 -0.30
CA PHE A 13 -9.71 -4.54 0.05
C PHE A 13 -9.36 -5.97 -0.38
N ASN A 14 -8.10 -6.22 -0.75
CA ASN A 14 -7.62 -7.55 -1.07
C ASN A 14 -6.92 -8.14 0.15
N SER A 15 -7.39 -9.32 0.60
CA SER A 15 -6.89 -10.00 1.80
C SER A 15 -5.41 -10.37 1.75
N ARG A 16 -4.80 -10.39 0.56
CA ARG A 16 -3.36 -10.59 0.39
C ARG A 16 -2.54 -9.52 1.13
N PHE A 17 -2.98 -8.27 1.13
CA PHE A 17 -2.22 -7.14 1.69
C PHE A 17 -2.41 -6.99 3.22
N SER A 18 -2.16 -8.10 3.92
CA SER A 18 -1.98 -8.12 5.38
C SER A 18 -0.73 -7.34 5.78
N ASP A 19 -0.66 -6.91 7.04
CA ASP A 19 0.49 -6.17 7.57
C ASP A 19 1.80 -6.94 7.36
N VAL A 20 1.82 -8.24 7.69
CA VAL A 20 2.99 -9.13 7.50
C VAL A 20 3.36 -9.26 6.01
N TYR A 21 2.38 -9.36 5.12
CA TYR A 21 2.66 -9.45 3.69
C TYR A 21 3.28 -8.15 3.16
N LEU A 22 2.81 -6.99 3.62
CA LEU A 22 3.37 -5.70 3.23
C LEU A 22 4.83 -5.58 3.65
N GLU A 23 5.18 -5.99 4.88
CA GLU A 23 6.58 -6.01 5.34
C GLU A 23 7.44 -6.94 4.47
N ASN A 24 7.01 -8.19 4.27
CA ASN A 24 7.75 -9.15 3.44
C ASN A 24 7.92 -8.68 1.98
N MET A 25 6.92 -7.98 1.45
CA MET A 25 6.96 -7.40 0.10
C MET A 25 8.02 -6.28 0.02
N LEU A 26 8.13 -5.45 1.06
CA LEU A 26 9.14 -4.40 1.14
C LEU A 26 10.53 -4.98 1.32
N ASP A 27 10.71 -5.99 2.18
CA ASP A 27 11.98 -6.71 2.33
C ASP A 27 12.46 -7.23 0.98
N TRP A 28 11.60 -7.97 0.27
CA TRP A 28 11.94 -8.47 -1.05
C TRP A 28 12.24 -7.34 -2.05
N GLY A 29 11.50 -6.23 -2.00
CA GLY A 29 11.72 -5.07 -2.86
C GLY A 29 13.10 -4.46 -2.67
N PHE A 30 13.46 -4.13 -1.43
CA PHE A 30 14.75 -3.51 -1.12
C PHE A 30 15.94 -4.47 -1.24
N ASP A 31 15.73 -5.79 -1.15
CA ASP A 31 16.76 -6.79 -1.41
C ASP A 31 17.09 -6.96 -2.90
N ASN A 32 16.18 -6.59 -3.82
CA ASN A 32 16.28 -6.91 -5.25
C ASN A 32 16.33 -5.69 -6.18
N TYR A 33 15.98 -4.50 -5.69
CA TYR A 33 15.89 -3.28 -6.51
C TYR A 33 16.55 -2.08 -5.83
N ASP A 34 17.16 -1.21 -6.63
CA ASP A 34 17.77 0.03 -6.14
C ASP A 34 16.71 1.04 -5.68
N LYS A 35 15.52 1.00 -6.30
CA LYS A 35 14.41 1.92 -6.06
C LYS A 35 13.08 1.17 -5.93
N VAL A 36 12.35 1.46 -4.85
CA VAL A 36 11.04 0.85 -4.55
C VAL A 36 9.99 1.94 -4.46
N ASP A 37 8.95 1.82 -5.29
CA ASP A 37 7.78 2.69 -5.27
C ASP A 37 6.51 1.92 -4.92
N ILE A 38 5.52 2.63 -4.40
CA ILE A 38 4.24 2.06 -4.00
C ILE A 38 3.10 2.84 -4.64
N LEU A 39 2.22 2.14 -5.35
CA LEU A 39 0.96 2.66 -5.87
C LEU A 39 -0.19 2.12 -5.03
N HIS A 40 -0.83 3.00 -4.26
CA HIS A 40 -1.92 2.64 -3.38
C HIS A 40 -3.11 3.61 -3.56
N PRO A 41 -4.32 3.14 -3.94
CA PRO A 41 -5.46 4.02 -4.15
C PRO A 41 -6.00 4.55 -2.83
N HIS A 42 -6.35 5.83 -2.82
CA HIS A 42 -6.86 6.54 -1.66
C HIS A 42 -8.40 6.53 -1.67
N GLU A 43 -9.05 7.65 -1.97
CA GLU A 43 -10.49 7.78 -1.90
C GLU A 43 -11.21 7.09 -3.06
N GLU A 44 -10.56 6.92 -4.21
CA GLU A 44 -11.11 6.30 -5.42
C GLU A 44 -11.51 4.85 -5.18
N ALA A 45 -10.85 4.17 -4.24
CA ALA A 45 -11.20 2.82 -3.83
C ALA A 45 -12.66 2.71 -3.34
N ARG A 46 -13.28 3.81 -2.89
CA ARG A 46 -14.67 3.81 -2.40
C ARG A 46 -15.68 3.31 -3.45
N TYR A 47 -15.39 3.50 -4.73
CA TYR A 47 -16.29 3.07 -5.80
C TYR A 47 -16.46 1.55 -5.85
N LEU A 48 -15.43 0.79 -5.43
CA LEU A 48 -15.54 -0.66 -5.28
C LEU A 48 -16.58 -1.03 -4.21
N LEU A 49 -16.54 -0.35 -3.06
CA LEU A 49 -17.46 -0.59 -1.96
C LEU A 49 -18.89 -0.15 -2.30
N MET A 50 -19.03 0.99 -2.98
CA MET A 50 -20.33 1.46 -3.47
C MET A 50 -20.93 0.48 -4.48
N GLY A 51 -20.12 -0.10 -5.36
CA GLY A 51 -20.53 -1.17 -6.26
C GLY A 51 -21.02 -2.44 -5.54
N CYS A 52 -20.57 -2.66 -4.30
CA CYS A 52 -21.03 -3.75 -3.44
C CYS A 52 -22.22 -3.37 -2.52
N GLY A 53 -22.78 -2.16 -2.65
CA GLY A 53 -23.96 -1.72 -1.90
C GLY A 53 -23.68 -0.90 -0.65
N ASP A 54 -22.42 -0.54 -0.35
CA ASP A 54 -22.14 0.43 0.72
C ASP A 54 -22.62 1.84 0.31
N ASN A 55 -23.17 2.59 1.26
CA ASN A 55 -23.42 4.01 1.03
C ASN A 55 -22.10 4.79 0.94
N GLU A 56 -22.11 5.92 0.24
CA GLU A 56 -20.91 6.71 -0.05
C GLU A 56 -20.13 7.12 1.22
N ASN A 57 -20.83 7.55 2.28
CA ASN A 57 -20.19 7.97 3.52
C ASN A 57 -19.44 6.81 4.21
N LYS A 58 -20.04 5.61 4.25
CA LYS A 58 -19.39 4.41 4.78
C LYS A 58 -18.23 3.98 3.90
N ALA A 59 -18.43 3.96 2.59
CA ALA A 59 -17.41 3.60 1.61
C ALA A 59 -16.18 4.52 1.70
N LYS A 60 -16.39 5.84 1.73
CA LYS A 60 -15.32 6.83 1.87
C LYS A 60 -14.53 6.66 3.18
N LYS A 61 -15.23 6.47 4.31
CA LYS A 61 -14.59 6.22 5.61
C LYS A 61 -13.73 4.96 5.58
N LYS A 62 -14.24 3.87 4.99
CA LYS A 62 -13.53 2.60 4.90
C LYS A 62 -12.32 2.68 3.97
N SER A 63 -12.41 3.35 2.82
CA SER A 63 -11.27 3.55 1.91
C SER A 63 -10.14 4.34 2.57
N ARG A 64 -10.46 5.46 3.25
CA ARG A 64 -9.45 6.23 4.01
C ARG A 64 -8.80 5.39 5.11
N LYS A 65 -9.61 4.63 5.86
CA LYS A 65 -9.11 3.76 6.93
C LYS A 65 -8.09 2.75 6.41
N GLU A 66 -8.41 2.05 5.32
CA GLU A 66 -7.50 1.06 4.75
C GLU A 66 -6.26 1.71 4.12
N PHE A 67 -6.39 2.90 3.55
CA PHE A 67 -5.25 3.69 3.09
C PHE A 67 -4.26 3.98 4.22
N TYR A 68 -4.74 4.62 5.28
CA TYR A 68 -3.89 4.98 6.42
C TYR A 68 -3.33 3.75 7.16
N ARG A 69 -4.01 2.59 7.09
CA ARG A 69 -3.46 1.33 7.60
C ARG A 69 -2.19 0.96 6.83
N ALA A 70 -2.28 0.84 5.50
CA ALA A 70 -1.15 0.46 4.66
C ALA A 70 -0.01 1.49 4.75
N GLU A 71 -0.36 2.79 4.68
CA GLU A 71 0.59 3.90 4.78
C GLU A 71 1.39 3.84 6.10
N ARG A 72 0.71 3.59 7.23
CA ARG A 72 1.37 3.44 8.53
C ARG A 72 2.36 2.27 8.57
N ILE A 73 1.99 1.12 8.00
CA ILE A 73 2.89 -0.05 7.96
C ILE A 73 4.14 0.28 7.13
N ILE A 74 3.95 0.90 5.97
CA ILE A 74 5.03 1.33 5.07
C ILE A 74 5.94 2.34 5.76
N HIS A 75 5.41 3.38 6.38
CA HIS A 75 6.22 4.38 7.09
C HIS A 75 6.99 3.79 8.27
N ASN A 76 6.35 2.91 9.05
CA ASN A 76 7.03 2.23 10.15
C ASN A 76 8.19 1.37 9.65
N TYR A 77 8.00 0.65 8.54
CA TYR A 77 9.04 -0.14 7.90
C TYR A 77 10.23 0.73 7.48
N ILE A 78 9.96 1.82 6.75
CA ILE A 78 10.97 2.76 6.26
C ILE A 78 11.76 3.36 7.43
N SER A 79 11.05 3.85 8.46
CA SER A 79 11.66 4.45 9.64
C SER A 79 12.53 3.46 10.42
N LYS A 80 12.16 2.18 10.45
CA LYS A 80 12.90 1.14 11.17
C LYS A 80 14.18 0.71 10.43
N ASN A 81 14.11 0.66 9.09
CA ASN A 81 15.19 0.12 8.27
C ASN A 81 16.10 1.19 7.63
N GLY A 82 15.79 2.48 7.80
CA GLY A 82 16.57 3.57 7.23
C GLY A 82 16.46 3.64 5.70
N CYS A 83 15.45 3.02 5.12
CA CYS A 83 15.14 3.09 3.70
C CYS A 83 14.49 4.43 3.35
N THR A 84 14.37 4.73 2.06
CA THR A 84 13.54 5.85 1.58
C THR A 84 12.71 5.35 0.41
N LEU A 85 11.42 5.67 0.38
CA LEU A 85 10.65 5.60 -0.87
C LEU A 85 11.04 6.76 -1.75
N SER A 86 10.81 6.57 -3.05
CA SER A 86 11.38 7.44 -4.06
C SER A 86 10.39 8.33 -4.80
#